data_AF-A0A3D5FLX8-F1
#
_entry.id   AF-A0A3D5FLX8-F1
#
_cell.length_a   1.000
_cell.length_b   1.000
_cell.length_c   1.000
_cell.angle_alpha   90.00
_cell.angle_beta   90.00
_cell.angle_gamma   90.00
#
_symmetry.space_group_name_H-M   'P 1'
#
loop_
_entity.id
_entity.type
_entity.pdbx_description
1 polymer ?
#
loop_
_entity_poly.entity_id
_entity_poly.type
_entity_poly.pdbx_seq_one_letter_code
_entity_poly.pdbx_strand_id
1 'polypeptide(L)'
;MGSLHFVESLPEGVSIATYVNLDMFGLNWPVETQLASQLSGCDEDYYHLYLFTSPVDDWSYYTDRGLNVTDEMRAEASDLQFRLNSVLHNDLSYPMEWVAVLDDTKGNSDHFNFIMHGWPATWFRGMHEFIQETGDTCEQSPKHAPTDRVDVLYQLAGGRSGLEGGMQTGLDALALLMWRDVQGQW
;
A
#
# COMPACT_ATOMS: atom_id res chain seq x y z
N MET A 1 -14.56 -4.28 10.22
CA MET A 1 -16.02 -4.05 10.37
C MET A 1 -16.54 -2.95 9.45
N GLY A 2 -15.92 -1.76 9.39
CA GLY A 2 -16.40 -0.66 8.52
C GLY A 2 -16.34 -0.99 7.02
N SER A 3 -15.17 -1.36 6.52
CA SER A 3 -14.98 -1.77 5.12
C SER A 3 -15.81 -3.00 4.73
N LEU A 4 -15.89 -4.00 5.60
CA LEU A 4 -16.79 -5.16 5.39
C LEU A 4 -18.24 -4.72 5.20
N HIS A 5 -18.75 -3.86 6.08
CA HIS A 5 -20.10 -3.35 5.95
C HIS A 5 -20.30 -2.56 4.65
N PHE A 6 -19.29 -1.78 4.22
CA PHE A 6 -19.33 -1.06 2.95
C PHE A 6 -19.48 -2.01 1.76
N VAL A 7 -18.64 -3.04 1.66
CA VAL A 7 -18.66 -3.99 0.52
C VAL A 7 -19.95 -4.81 0.50
N GLU A 8 -20.48 -5.19 1.67
CA GLU A 8 -21.75 -5.93 1.80
C GLU A 8 -22.99 -5.06 1.52
N SER A 9 -22.86 -3.73 1.58
CA SER A 9 -23.98 -2.80 1.43
C SER A 9 -24.03 -2.11 0.07
N LEU A 10 -23.18 -2.51 -0.89
CA LEU A 10 -23.24 -1.94 -2.24
C LEU A 10 -24.61 -2.19 -2.87
N PRO A 11 -25.23 -1.17 -3.51
CA PRO A 11 -26.48 -1.35 -4.22
C PRO A 11 -26.35 -2.37 -5.35
N GLU A 12 -27.45 -3.04 -5.65
CA GLU A 12 -27.52 -3.95 -6.80
C GLU A 12 -27.15 -3.22 -8.11
N GLY A 13 -26.29 -3.85 -8.91
CA GLY A 13 -25.79 -3.29 -10.17
C GLY A 13 -24.63 -2.30 -10.04
N VAL A 14 -24.13 -2.03 -8.82
CA VAL A 14 -22.89 -1.27 -8.61
C VAL A 14 -21.70 -2.23 -8.52
N SER A 15 -20.68 -1.99 -9.33
CA SER A 15 -19.40 -2.70 -9.27
C SER A 15 -18.26 -1.75 -8.95
N ILE A 16 -17.22 -2.28 -8.33
CA ILE A 16 -15.98 -1.55 -8.05
C ILE A 16 -14.95 -2.00 -9.08
N ALA A 17 -14.42 -1.04 -9.85
CA ALA A 17 -13.37 -1.30 -10.81
C ALA A 17 -12.01 -1.52 -10.12
N THR A 18 -11.69 -0.72 -9.11
CA THR A 18 -10.47 -0.84 -8.29
C THR A 18 -10.70 -0.15 -6.96
N TYR A 19 -10.16 -0.73 -5.88
CA TYR A 19 -10.11 -0.08 -4.57
C TYR A 19 -8.68 0.27 -4.17
N VAL A 20 -8.43 1.54 -3.82
CA VAL A 20 -7.14 2.00 -3.31
C VAL A 20 -7.30 2.43 -1.86
N ASN A 21 -6.48 1.83 -1.00
CA ASN A 21 -6.41 2.12 0.42
C ASN A 21 -5.13 2.92 0.70
N LEU A 22 -5.28 4.03 1.43
CA LEU A 22 -4.17 4.82 1.96
C LEU A 22 -4.15 4.68 3.47
N ASP A 23 -3.26 3.83 3.98
CA ASP A 23 -3.18 3.55 5.42
C ASP A 23 -1.72 3.52 5.84
N MET A 24 -1.35 4.51 6.66
CA MET A 24 0.01 4.78 7.12
C MET A 24 1.04 4.96 6.00
N PHE A 25 0.69 5.71 4.96
CA PHE A 25 1.58 5.88 3.81
C PHE A 25 2.61 7.00 3.95
N GLY A 26 2.50 7.95 4.89
CA GLY A 26 3.34 9.17 4.89
C GLY A 26 4.84 8.99 5.15
N LEU A 27 5.26 7.91 5.81
CA LEU A 27 6.69 7.62 6.07
C LEU A 27 7.21 6.65 5.01
N ASN A 28 7.55 7.17 3.83
CA ASN A 28 8.05 6.40 2.70
C ASN A 28 8.98 7.27 1.83
N TRP A 29 9.60 6.68 0.82
CA TRP A 29 10.45 7.38 -0.13
C TRP A 29 9.79 8.69 -0.62
N PRO A 30 10.51 9.83 -0.64
CA PRO A 30 11.96 9.98 -0.48
C PRO A 30 12.40 10.28 0.97
N VAL A 31 11.63 9.89 1.98
CA VAL A 31 12.05 10.05 3.37
C VAL A 31 13.24 9.15 3.69
N GLU A 32 14.37 9.78 4.00
CA GLU A 32 15.58 9.09 4.46
C GLU A 32 15.35 8.46 5.84
N THR A 33 15.92 7.28 6.06
CA THR A 33 15.93 6.64 7.37
C THR A 33 16.75 7.48 8.35
N GLN A 34 16.10 8.00 9.39
CA GLN A 34 16.76 8.91 10.33
C GLN A 34 17.77 8.18 11.22
N LEU A 35 18.77 8.89 11.75
CA LEU A 35 19.80 8.30 12.62
C LEU A 35 19.22 7.51 13.79
N ALA A 36 18.12 7.98 14.39
CA ALA A 36 17.44 7.28 15.47
C ALA A 36 16.97 5.87 15.03
N SER A 37 16.48 5.77 13.79
CA SER A 37 16.05 4.52 13.17
C SER A 37 17.20 3.61 12.79
N GLN A 38 18.31 4.17 12.32
CA GLN A 38 19.52 3.40 12.03
C GLN A 38 20.13 2.81 13.30
N LEU A 39 20.12 3.56 14.41
CA LEU A 39 20.64 3.10 15.70
C LEU A 39 19.80 1.97 16.32
N SER A 40 18.52 1.83 15.94
CA SER A 40 17.70 0.67 16.33
C SER A 40 17.83 -0.51 15.37
N GLY A 41 18.70 -0.42 14.36
CA GLY A 41 19.08 -1.51 13.47
C GLY A 41 18.43 -1.49 12.09
N CYS A 42 17.77 -0.40 11.68
CA CYS A 42 17.31 -0.28 10.29
C CYS A 42 18.47 0.16 9.39
N ASP A 43 18.88 -0.68 8.44
CA ASP A 43 20.01 -0.43 7.56
C ASP A 43 19.62 0.12 6.17
N GLU A 44 18.35 0.47 5.99
CA GLU A 44 17.83 1.07 4.77
C GLU A 44 18.17 2.56 4.65
N ASP A 45 18.47 3.02 3.43
CA ASP A 45 18.72 4.44 3.16
C ASP A 45 17.44 5.28 3.21
N TYR A 46 16.33 4.71 2.73
CA TYR A 46 15.01 5.35 2.71
C TYR A 46 13.95 4.40 3.24
N TYR A 47 12.86 4.95 3.78
CA TYR A 47 11.69 4.14 4.06
C TYR A 47 11.03 3.68 2.76
N HIS A 48 10.61 2.42 2.72
CA HIS A 48 9.86 1.90 1.58
C HIS A 48 8.44 2.46 1.47
N LEU A 49 7.94 2.60 0.25
CA LEU A 49 6.53 2.62 -0.09
C LEU A 49 6.13 1.25 -0.66
N TYR A 50 5.37 0.49 0.11
CA TYR A 50 4.79 -0.78 -0.33
C TYR A 50 3.36 -0.57 -0.82
N LEU A 51 3.04 -1.21 -1.94
CA LEU A 51 1.70 -1.34 -2.48
C LEU A 51 1.29 -2.81 -2.41
N PHE A 52 0.76 -3.23 -1.26
CA PHE A 52 0.24 -4.59 -1.07
C PHE A 52 -1.06 -4.73 -1.86
N THR A 53 -1.00 -5.46 -2.95
CA THR A 53 -1.99 -5.46 -4.04
C THR A 53 -2.59 -6.85 -4.20
N SER A 54 -3.81 -6.94 -4.75
CA SER A 54 -4.42 -8.20 -5.15
C SER A 54 -3.39 -9.16 -5.75
N PRO A 55 -3.29 -10.40 -5.24
CA PRO A 55 -2.20 -11.27 -5.62
C PRO A 55 -2.23 -11.65 -7.10
N VAL A 56 -1.06 -11.82 -7.69
CA VAL A 56 -0.93 -12.48 -9.01
C VAL A 56 -0.48 -13.92 -8.81
N ASP A 57 0.53 -14.12 -7.96
CA ASP A 57 1.21 -15.39 -7.78
C ASP A 57 0.63 -16.18 -6.61
N ASP A 58 0.48 -15.56 -5.43
CA ASP A 58 0.10 -16.25 -4.19
C ASP A 58 -1.26 -15.82 -3.62
N TRP A 59 -2.30 -16.57 -3.96
CA TRP A 59 -3.64 -16.38 -3.42
C TRP A 59 -3.91 -17.20 -2.14
N SER A 60 -2.93 -17.95 -1.63
CA SER A 60 -3.14 -18.92 -0.54
C SER A 60 -3.85 -18.30 0.67
N TYR A 61 -3.41 -17.09 1.06
CA TYR A 61 -4.01 -16.34 2.16
C TYR A 61 -5.54 -16.17 2.02
N TYR A 62 -6.00 -15.87 0.81
CA TYR A 62 -7.39 -15.63 0.49
C TYR A 62 -8.18 -16.92 0.27
N THR A 63 -7.60 -17.90 -0.42
CA THR A 63 -8.25 -19.21 -0.63
C THR A 63 -8.47 -19.95 0.69
N ASP A 64 -7.51 -19.87 1.62
CA ASP A 64 -7.62 -20.46 2.95
C ASP A 64 -8.74 -19.82 3.79
N ARG A 65 -9.17 -18.62 3.40
CA ARG A 65 -10.28 -17.86 4.01
C ARG A 65 -11.60 -18.03 3.25
N GLY A 66 -11.66 -18.93 2.28
CA GLY A 66 -12.88 -19.31 1.57
C GLY A 66 -13.15 -18.50 0.30
N LEU A 67 -12.21 -17.68 -0.17
CA LEU A 67 -12.33 -17.02 -1.46
C LEU A 67 -12.15 -18.04 -2.59
N ASN A 68 -13.15 -18.16 -3.47
CA ASN A 68 -13.03 -18.92 -4.69
C ASN A 68 -12.45 -18.03 -5.81
N VAL A 69 -11.14 -18.12 -6.02
CA VAL A 69 -10.41 -17.27 -6.97
C VAL A 69 -10.72 -17.70 -8.41
N THR A 70 -11.24 -16.77 -9.21
CA THR A 70 -11.56 -16.99 -10.62
C THR A 70 -10.43 -16.54 -11.55
N ASP A 71 -10.48 -16.95 -12.82
CA ASP A 71 -9.54 -16.47 -13.84
C ASP A 71 -9.67 -14.96 -14.07
N GLU A 72 -10.89 -14.43 -13.97
CA GLU A 72 -11.16 -12.99 -14.07
C GLU A 72 -10.49 -12.21 -12.94
N MET A 73 -10.58 -12.68 -11.70
CA MET A 73 -9.88 -12.04 -10.57
C MET A 73 -8.35 -12.01 -10.76
N ARG A 74 -7.78 -13.08 -11.32
CA ARG A 74 -6.34 -13.15 -11.63
C ARG A 74 -5.95 -12.17 -12.74
N ALA A 75 -6.78 -12.05 -13.77
CA ALA A 75 -6.58 -11.09 -14.84
C ALA A 75 -6.64 -9.65 -14.31
N GLU A 76 -7.69 -9.31 -13.55
CA GLU A 76 -7.84 -7.97 -12.96
C GLU A 76 -6.73 -7.63 -11.95
N ALA A 77 -6.24 -8.60 -11.18
CA ALA A 77 -5.09 -8.40 -10.28
C ALA A 77 -3.79 -8.16 -11.07
N SER A 78 -3.56 -8.92 -12.13
CA SER A 78 -2.40 -8.76 -13.02
C SER A 78 -2.43 -7.40 -13.71
N ASP A 79 -3.61 -6.98 -14.18
CA ASP A 79 -3.85 -5.67 -14.77
C ASP A 79 -3.58 -4.55 -13.78
N LEU A 80 -4.10 -4.63 -12.55
CA LEU A 80 -3.86 -3.63 -11.51
C LEU A 80 -2.37 -3.50 -11.19
N GLN A 81 -1.66 -4.60 -10.96
CA GLN A 81 -0.23 -4.55 -10.68
C GLN A 81 0.57 -4.00 -11.86
N PHE A 82 0.21 -4.34 -13.10
CA PHE A 82 0.82 -3.75 -14.29
C PHE A 82 0.62 -2.23 -14.35
N ARG A 83 -0.61 -1.77 -14.13
CA ARG A 83 -0.96 -0.33 -14.15
C ARG A 83 -0.20 0.43 -13.08
N LEU A 84 -0.13 -0.11 -11.85
CA LEU A 84 0.64 0.47 -10.75
C LEU A 84 2.13 0.57 -11.08
N ASN A 85 2.75 -0.53 -11.54
CA ASN A 85 4.16 -0.53 -11.92
C ASN A 85 4.45 0.47 -13.06
N SER A 86 3.56 0.57 -14.04
CA SER A 86 3.71 1.52 -15.14
C SER A 86 3.66 2.97 -14.65
N VAL A 87 2.66 3.31 -13.82
CA VAL A 87 2.53 4.64 -13.23
C VAL A 87 3.75 4.99 -12.38
N LEU A 88 4.13 4.10 -11.47
CA LEU A 88 5.21 4.35 -10.51
C LEU A 88 6.57 4.47 -11.20
N HIS A 89 6.89 3.54 -12.09
CA HIS A 89 8.27 3.42 -12.60
C HIS A 89 8.47 4.00 -13.99
N ASN A 90 7.46 3.94 -14.87
CA ASN A 90 7.60 4.47 -16.23
C ASN A 90 7.20 5.95 -16.29
N ASP A 91 6.04 6.30 -15.71
CA ASP A 91 5.53 7.67 -15.80
C ASP A 91 6.18 8.58 -14.74
N LEU A 92 6.26 8.12 -13.48
CA LEU A 92 6.79 8.91 -12.36
C LEU A 92 8.28 8.70 -12.08
N SER A 93 8.89 7.67 -12.68
CA SER A 93 10.31 7.34 -12.51
C SER A 93 10.72 7.10 -11.05
N TYR A 94 9.81 6.58 -10.22
CA TYR A 94 10.11 6.25 -8.83
C TYR A 94 11.03 5.02 -8.75
N PRO A 95 11.95 4.96 -7.79
CA PRO A 95 12.93 3.88 -7.70
C PRO A 95 12.27 2.57 -7.26
N MET A 96 12.41 1.52 -8.06
CA MET A 96 11.89 0.18 -7.76
C MET A 96 12.44 -0.42 -6.46
N GLU A 97 13.62 0.04 -6.02
CA GLU A 97 14.21 -0.38 -4.76
C GLU A 97 13.36 0.06 -3.57
N TRP A 98 12.86 1.31 -3.57
CA TRP A 98 12.16 1.90 -2.42
C TRP A 98 10.65 2.00 -2.60
N VAL A 99 10.15 1.80 -3.81
CA VAL A 99 8.72 1.87 -4.13
C VAL A 99 8.34 0.57 -4.84
N ALA A 100 7.58 -0.29 -4.17
CA ALA A 100 7.37 -1.66 -4.61
C ALA A 100 5.89 -2.05 -4.60
N VAL A 101 5.45 -2.68 -5.70
CA VAL A 101 4.15 -3.35 -5.80
C VAL A 101 4.34 -4.82 -5.47
N LEU A 102 3.59 -5.33 -4.49
CA LEU A 102 3.74 -6.67 -3.95
C LEU A 102 2.39 -7.37 -3.87
N ASP A 103 2.39 -8.70 -3.96
CA ASP A 103 1.23 -9.52 -3.61
C ASP A 103 0.87 -9.32 -2.13
N ASP A 104 -0.38 -8.98 -1.86
CA ASP A 104 -0.90 -8.99 -0.51
C ASP A 104 -1.13 -10.43 -0.05
N THR A 105 -0.41 -10.84 0.98
CA THR A 105 -0.50 -12.20 1.54
C THR A 105 -0.99 -12.19 2.97
N LYS A 106 -1.47 -11.03 3.47
CA LYS A 106 -1.87 -10.87 4.88
C LYS A 106 -3.13 -10.05 5.12
N GLY A 107 -3.62 -9.24 4.18
CA GLY A 107 -4.91 -8.57 4.28
C GLY A 107 -5.07 -7.71 5.54
N ASN A 108 -4.07 -6.91 5.89
CA ASN A 108 -4.00 -6.22 7.19
C ASN A 108 -4.88 -4.98 7.31
N SER A 109 -5.41 -4.48 6.19
CA SER A 109 -6.19 -3.25 6.14
C SER A 109 -7.40 -3.42 5.22
N ASP A 110 -8.14 -2.35 4.98
CA ASP A 110 -9.49 -2.42 4.39
C ASP A 110 -9.55 -3.07 3.01
N HIS A 111 -8.46 -2.98 2.22
CA HIS A 111 -8.30 -3.64 0.93
C HIS A 111 -8.63 -5.14 0.96
N PHE A 112 -8.37 -5.82 2.09
CA PHE A 112 -8.72 -7.22 2.31
C PHE A 112 -10.18 -7.52 1.97
N ASN A 113 -11.11 -6.67 2.44
CA ASN A 113 -12.54 -6.92 2.24
C ASN A 113 -12.95 -6.78 0.77
N PHE A 114 -12.25 -5.94 0.00
CA PHE A 114 -12.51 -5.78 -1.43
C PHE A 114 -11.99 -6.99 -2.21
N ILE A 115 -10.80 -7.48 -1.87
CA ILE A 115 -10.22 -8.69 -2.48
C ILE A 115 -11.08 -9.92 -2.17
N MET A 116 -11.55 -10.06 -0.93
CA MET A 116 -12.50 -11.13 -0.54
C MET A 116 -13.85 -11.07 -1.28
N HIS A 117 -14.20 -9.93 -1.89
CA HIS A 117 -15.40 -9.77 -2.71
C HIS A 117 -15.10 -9.82 -4.22
N GLY A 118 -13.87 -10.20 -4.60
CA GLY A 118 -13.48 -10.38 -5.99
C GLY A 118 -13.08 -9.09 -6.71
N TRP A 119 -12.94 -7.96 -6.01
CA TRP A 119 -12.50 -6.72 -6.63
C TRP A 119 -10.99 -6.50 -6.47
N PRO A 120 -10.31 -6.01 -7.52
CA PRO A 120 -8.89 -5.71 -7.44
C PRO A 120 -8.68 -4.53 -6.49
N ALA A 121 -7.70 -4.65 -5.61
CA ALA A 121 -7.44 -3.66 -4.58
C ALA A 121 -5.95 -3.57 -4.23
N THR A 122 -5.54 -2.42 -3.73
CA THR A 122 -4.17 -2.18 -3.28
C THR A 122 -4.14 -1.33 -2.01
N TRP A 123 -3.13 -1.55 -1.18
CA TRP A 123 -2.84 -0.81 0.03
C TRP A 123 -1.49 -0.11 -0.09
N PHE A 124 -1.52 1.21 -0.10
CA PHE A 124 -0.34 2.05 -0.01
C PHE A 124 0.06 2.15 1.46
N ARG A 125 1.24 1.63 1.76
CA ARG A 125 1.83 1.57 3.09
C ARG A 125 3.27 2.06 3.02
N GLY A 126 3.57 3.11 3.76
CA GLY A 126 4.93 3.57 3.95
C GLY A 126 5.55 2.85 5.13
N MET A 127 6.86 2.64 5.16
CA MET A 127 7.55 1.90 6.20
C MET A 127 7.10 0.43 6.26
N HIS A 128 7.92 -0.39 6.89
CA HIS A 128 7.68 -1.81 6.98
C HIS A 128 6.46 -2.12 7.85
N GLU A 129 5.91 -3.28 7.56
CA GLU A 129 4.93 -3.96 8.39
C GLU A 129 5.64 -5.21 8.92
N PHE A 130 5.37 -5.61 10.17
CA PHE A 130 5.72 -6.91 10.79
C PHE A 130 6.96 -7.03 11.69
N ILE A 131 7.39 -5.98 12.40
CA ILE A 131 8.46 -6.07 13.43
C ILE A 131 8.27 -7.24 14.38
N GLN A 132 7.02 -7.56 14.74
CA GLN A 132 6.71 -8.61 15.70
C GLN A 132 6.82 -10.02 15.10
N GLU A 133 6.50 -10.19 13.81
CA GLU A 133 6.52 -11.50 13.16
C GLU A 133 7.85 -11.82 12.49
N THR A 134 8.55 -10.82 11.96
CA THR A 134 9.79 -11.02 11.18
C THR A 134 11.05 -10.52 11.88
N GLY A 135 10.90 -9.80 13.01
CA GLY A 135 12.04 -9.17 13.69
C GLY A 135 12.61 -7.98 12.92
N ASP A 136 11.80 -7.39 12.04
CA ASP A 136 12.16 -6.29 11.17
C ASP A 136 12.42 -4.99 11.94
N THR A 137 13.69 -4.58 11.97
CA THR A 137 14.16 -3.39 12.68
C THR A 137 13.84 -2.08 11.96
N CYS A 138 13.33 -2.14 10.72
CA CYS A 138 12.90 -0.99 9.93
C CYS A 138 11.44 -0.60 10.14
N GLU A 139 10.58 -1.45 10.71
CA GLU A 139 9.29 -0.99 11.20
C GLU A 139 9.46 -0.24 12.53
N GLN A 140 9.20 1.06 12.50
CA GLN A 140 9.32 1.96 13.67
C GLN A 140 8.13 2.88 13.84
N SER A 141 6.99 2.51 13.26
CA SER A 141 5.82 3.38 13.31
C SER A 141 5.30 3.44 14.75
N PRO A 142 4.88 4.62 15.22
CA PRO A 142 4.27 4.76 16.54
C PRO A 142 2.83 4.21 16.60
N LYS A 143 2.38 3.42 15.61
CA LYS A 143 0.99 2.99 15.43
C LYS A 143 0.44 2.33 16.69
N HIS A 144 -0.83 2.61 16.96
CA HIS A 144 -1.55 2.08 18.13
C HIS A 144 -0.92 2.44 19.49
N ALA A 145 0.00 3.40 19.55
CA ALA A 145 0.58 3.90 20.78
C ALA A 145 0.25 5.38 21.02
N PRO A 146 0.33 5.89 22.26
CA PRO A 146 0.12 7.31 22.54
C PRO A 146 1.11 8.25 21.83
N THR A 147 2.19 7.70 21.27
CA THR A 147 3.19 8.40 20.46
C THR A 147 2.78 8.53 18.99
N ASP A 148 1.63 7.97 18.57
CA ASP A 148 1.08 8.17 17.23
C ASP A 148 0.60 9.61 17.07
N ARG A 149 1.55 10.50 16.81
CA ARG A 149 1.37 11.95 16.80
C ARG A 149 2.17 12.56 15.67
N VAL A 150 1.67 13.68 15.16
CA VAL A 150 2.28 14.42 14.06
C VAL A 150 3.71 14.85 14.38
N ASP A 151 4.02 15.25 15.62
CA ASP A 151 5.38 15.63 16.01
C ASP A 151 6.36 14.46 15.97
N VAL A 152 5.92 13.24 16.31
CA VAL A 152 6.72 12.02 16.16
C VAL A 152 6.91 11.67 14.70
N LEU A 153 5.86 11.78 13.87
CA LEU A 153 5.97 11.57 12.42
C LEU A 153 6.96 12.56 11.78
N TYR A 154 6.96 13.83 12.21
CA TYR A 154 7.96 14.79 11.75
C TYR A 154 9.38 14.41 12.18
N GLN A 155 9.59 13.87 13.37
CA GLN A 155 10.92 13.41 13.79
C GLN A 155 11.39 12.24 12.92
N LEU A 156 10.52 11.25 12.70
CA LEU A 156 10.81 10.09 11.85
C LEU A 156 11.02 10.49 10.39
N ALA A 157 10.35 11.55 9.92
CA ALA A 157 10.48 11.97 8.53
C ALA A 157 11.63 12.96 8.26
N GLY A 158 12.46 13.28 9.26
CA GLY A 158 13.49 14.33 9.11
C GLY A 158 12.91 15.75 9.01
N GLY A 159 11.66 15.94 9.44
CA GLY A 159 10.93 17.19 9.48
C GLY A 159 9.59 17.14 8.73
N ARG A 160 8.86 18.25 8.78
CA ARG A 160 7.57 18.39 8.08
C ARG A 160 7.71 18.18 6.57
N SER A 161 8.76 18.72 5.95
CA SER A 161 9.00 18.60 4.52
C SER A 161 9.24 17.17 4.07
N GLY A 162 9.89 16.35 4.90
CA GLY A 162 10.06 14.94 4.60
C GLY A 162 8.73 14.20 4.62
N LEU A 163 7.89 14.44 5.65
CA LEU A 163 6.57 13.81 5.73
C LEU A 163 5.67 14.23 4.55
N GLU A 164 5.69 15.51 4.19
CA GLU A 164 4.98 16.01 3.00
C GLU A 164 5.53 15.39 1.71
N GLY A 165 6.85 15.19 1.61
CA GLY A 165 7.49 14.49 0.50
C GLY A 165 7.02 13.05 0.34
N GLY A 166 6.99 12.28 1.44
CA GLY A 166 6.45 10.91 1.42
C GLY A 166 4.95 10.89 1.07
N MET A 167 4.15 11.81 1.62
CA MET A 167 2.74 11.90 1.22
C MET A 167 2.59 12.23 -0.27
N GLN A 168 3.43 13.10 -0.82
CA GLN A 168 3.39 13.47 -2.23
C GLN A 168 3.61 12.26 -3.14
N THR A 169 4.57 11.38 -2.82
CA THR A 169 4.84 10.14 -3.59
C THR A 169 3.57 9.29 -3.78
N GLY A 170 2.85 8.99 -2.71
CA GLY A 170 1.62 8.20 -2.78
C GLY A 170 0.49 8.93 -3.52
N LEU A 171 0.37 10.25 -3.32
CA LEU A 171 -0.67 11.06 -3.96
C LEU A 171 -0.45 11.27 -5.46
N ASP A 172 0.80 11.43 -5.91
CA ASP A 172 1.15 11.53 -7.33
C ASP A 172 0.81 10.22 -8.06
N ALA A 173 1.18 9.09 -7.47
CA ALA A 173 0.84 7.77 -7.99
C ALA A 173 -0.68 7.57 -8.08
N LEU A 174 -1.42 7.89 -7.02
CA LEU A 174 -2.88 7.81 -7.02
C LEU A 174 -3.49 8.74 -8.07
N ALA A 175 -3.06 10.00 -8.13
CA ALA A 175 -3.59 10.99 -9.06
C ALA A 175 -3.40 10.54 -10.52
N LEU A 176 -2.21 10.01 -10.85
CA LEU A 176 -1.92 9.57 -12.19
C LEU A 176 -2.66 8.27 -12.55
N LEU A 177 -2.74 7.32 -11.61
CA LEU A 177 -3.53 6.09 -11.79
C LEU A 177 -4.99 6.43 -12.11
N MET A 178 -5.61 7.28 -11.30
CA MET A 178 -7.00 7.72 -11.49
C MET A 178 -7.17 8.52 -12.79
N TRP A 179 -6.19 9.34 -13.16
CA TRP A 179 -6.24 10.09 -14.41
C TRP A 179 -6.22 9.17 -15.64
N ARG A 180 -5.34 8.17 -15.65
CA ARG A 180 -5.26 7.15 -16.71
C ARG A 180 -6.55 6.35 -16.84
N ASP A 181 -7.16 5.97 -15.71
CA ASP A 181 -8.47 5.32 -15.67
C ASP A 181 -9.57 6.20 -16.30
N VAL A 182 -9.65 7.48 -15.93
CA VAL A 182 -10.64 8.42 -16.48
C VAL A 182 -10.47 8.61 -17.99
N GLN A 183 -9.23 8.56 -18.48
CA GLN A 183 -8.95 8.69 -19.91
C GLN A 183 -9.11 7.35 -20.67
N GLY A 184 -9.22 6.21 -19.98
CA GLY A 184 -9.19 4.88 -20.59
C GLY A 184 -7.86 4.59 -21.30
N GLN A 185 -6.75 5.08 -20.74
CA GLN A 185 -5.41 4.96 -21.34
C GLN A 185 -4.53 4.02 -20.50
N TRP A 186 -4.56 2.73 -20.83
CA TRP A 186 -3.73 1.68 -20.25
C TRP A 186 -2.93 0.94 -21.31
#